data_AF-A0A7V4N3P4-F1
#
_entry.id   AF-A0A7V4N3P4-F1
#
_cell.length_a   1.000
_cell.length_b   1.000
_cell.length_c   1.000
_cell.angle_alpha   90.00
_cell.angle_beta   90.00
_cell.angle_gamma   90.00
#
_symmetry.space_group_name_H-M   'P 1'
#
loop_
_entity.id
_entity.type
_entity.pdbx_description
1 polymer ?
#
loop_
_entity_poly.entity_id
_entity_poly.type
_entity_poly.pdbx_seq_one_letter_code
_entity_poly.pdbx_strand_id
1 'polypeptide(L)'
;MKTISLLTITSMIVFLTGCCPDNKNKNALSGISEKAFTSGQFEVIADTITYDVIIKNPVKEDVWTESCLKHLKRDRLIDVILEKVKEGTLTAYDYETLRPLSWTQIDSMKEANNNKMVVGKIQFKELWAFDKDSMRMYKKVHSAIFGYETYNDDGEVRSYKALFRINFK
;
A
#
# COMPACT_ATOMS: atom_id res chain seq x y z
N MET A 1 27.17 -20.46 -76.34
CA MET A 1 27.56 -21.72 -75.68
C MET A 1 28.32 -21.37 -74.40
N LYS A 2 27.86 -21.86 -73.24
CA LYS A 2 28.62 -22.29 -72.03
C LYS A 2 29.71 -21.31 -71.50
N THR A 3 29.73 -20.82 -70.25
CA THR A 3 29.49 -21.45 -68.93
C THR A 3 29.76 -20.42 -67.80
N ILE A 4 28.99 -20.48 -66.69
CA ILE A 4 29.39 -20.64 -65.25
C ILE A 4 30.53 -19.71 -64.73
N SER A 5 30.58 -19.09 -63.55
CA SER A 5 29.88 -19.03 -62.26
C SER A 5 30.36 -17.74 -61.60
N LEU A 6 29.53 -17.02 -60.84
CA LEU A 6 30.07 -16.39 -59.62
C LEU A 6 28.97 -16.37 -58.56
N LEU A 7 29.17 -17.23 -57.57
CA LEU A 7 28.40 -17.30 -56.33
C LEU A 7 28.55 -15.96 -55.60
N THR A 8 27.48 -15.19 -55.48
CA THR A 8 27.37 -14.17 -54.43
C THR A 8 26.20 -14.56 -53.56
N ILE A 9 26.54 -15.05 -52.36
CA ILE A 9 25.60 -15.37 -51.28
C ILE A 9 25.01 -14.05 -50.81
N THR A 10 23.83 -13.71 -51.31
CA THR A 10 23.01 -12.61 -50.79
C THR A 10 22.40 -13.06 -49.47
N SER A 11 23.00 -12.57 -48.38
CA SER A 11 22.47 -12.67 -47.02
C SER A 11 21.11 -11.98 -46.95
N MET A 12 20.07 -12.78 -46.87
CA MET A 12 18.68 -12.36 -46.67
C MET A 12 18.51 -11.99 -45.20
N ILE A 13 18.82 -10.73 -44.84
CA ILE A 13 18.47 -10.18 -43.53
C ILE A 13 16.99 -9.81 -43.57
N VAL A 14 16.15 -10.73 -43.08
CA VAL A 14 14.75 -10.49 -42.80
C VAL A 14 14.65 -9.59 -41.55
N PHE A 15 14.59 -8.28 -41.75
CA PHE A 15 14.09 -7.36 -40.72
C PHE A 15 12.57 -7.49 -40.63
N LEU A 16 12.10 -8.48 -39.87
CA LEU A 16 10.75 -8.42 -39.29
C LEU A 16 10.80 -7.40 -38.15
N THR A 17 10.73 -6.11 -38.49
CA THR A 17 10.28 -5.09 -37.54
C THR A 17 8.80 -5.34 -37.30
N GLY A 18 8.52 -6.27 -36.38
CA GLY A 18 7.20 -6.41 -35.79
C GLY A 18 6.83 -5.07 -35.16
N CYS A 19 5.89 -4.37 -35.80
CA CYS A 19 5.09 -3.35 -35.14
C CYS A 19 4.33 -4.04 -34.00
N CYS A 20 4.89 -4.06 -32.81
CA CYS A 20 4.08 -4.15 -31.61
C CYS A 20 3.59 -2.73 -31.30
N PRO A 21 2.27 -2.48 -31.30
CA PRO A 21 1.75 -1.30 -30.64
C PRO A 21 2.04 -1.49 -29.14
N ASP A 22 2.90 -0.65 -28.58
CA ASP A 22 3.09 -0.57 -27.12
C ASP A 22 1.84 0.10 -26.52
N ASN A 23 0.73 -0.64 -26.53
CA ASN A 23 -0.45 -0.34 -25.73
C ASN A 23 -0.19 -0.87 -24.31
N LYS A 24 0.80 -0.29 -23.64
CA LYS A 24 0.85 -0.32 -22.18
C LYS A 24 0.10 0.90 -21.70
N ASN A 25 -1.21 0.71 -21.60
CA ASN A 25 -2.09 1.47 -20.73
C ASN A 25 -1.50 1.46 -19.30
N LYS A 26 -0.55 2.37 -19.04
CA LYS A 26 0.05 2.62 -17.73
C LYS A 26 -0.86 3.47 -16.82
N ASN A 27 -2.15 3.56 -17.14
CA ASN A 27 -3.14 4.34 -16.38
C ASN A 27 -4.27 3.48 -15.78
N ALA A 28 -4.02 2.21 -15.42
CA ALA A 28 -5.01 1.39 -14.70
C ALA A 28 -5.00 1.60 -13.16
N LEU A 29 -4.10 2.43 -12.63
CA LEU A 29 -4.07 2.85 -11.22
C LEU A 29 -4.19 4.37 -11.10
N SER A 30 -4.80 5.01 -12.10
CA SER A 30 -5.31 6.37 -11.98
C SER A 30 -6.41 6.34 -10.92
N GLY A 31 -6.06 6.75 -9.70
CA GLY A 31 -6.95 6.78 -8.55
C GLY A 31 -8.31 7.34 -8.93
N ILE A 32 -9.37 6.67 -8.47
CA ILE A 32 -10.72 7.21 -8.57
C ILE A 32 -10.67 8.60 -7.94
N SER A 33 -10.81 9.62 -8.78
CA SER A 33 -10.77 10.98 -8.28
C SER A 33 -11.91 11.14 -7.28
N GLU A 34 -11.69 11.96 -6.26
CA GLU A 34 -12.70 12.24 -5.23
C GLU A 34 -14.04 12.69 -5.84
N LYS A 35 -13.98 13.33 -7.03
CA LYS A 35 -15.16 13.72 -7.81
C LYS A 35 -15.95 12.55 -8.40
N ALA A 36 -15.32 11.42 -8.66
CA ALA A 36 -16.01 10.25 -9.21
C ALA A 36 -17.00 9.67 -8.18
N PHE A 37 -16.65 9.67 -6.89
CA PHE A 37 -17.58 9.26 -5.83
C PHE A 37 -18.79 10.19 -5.69
N THR A 38 -18.73 11.41 -6.24
CA THR A 38 -19.83 12.40 -6.21
C THR A 38 -20.62 12.49 -7.52
N SER A 39 -20.21 11.81 -8.59
CA SER A 39 -20.79 11.97 -9.93
C SER A 39 -22.00 11.05 -10.20
N GLY A 40 -22.56 10.39 -9.18
CA GLY A 40 -23.72 9.49 -9.30
C GLY A 40 -23.41 8.11 -9.92
N GLN A 41 -22.17 7.88 -10.39
CA GLN A 41 -21.72 6.60 -10.94
C GLN A 41 -21.51 5.52 -9.86
N PHE A 42 -21.21 5.93 -8.63
CA PHE A 42 -20.94 5.02 -7.53
C PHE A 42 -22.04 5.16 -6.48
N GLU A 43 -22.51 4.02 -5.98
CA GLU A 43 -23.28 3.98 -4.76
C GLU A 43 -22.30 3.99 -3.58
N VAL A 44 -22.32 5.08 -2.80
CA VAL A 44 -21.57 5.14 -1.55
C VAL A 44 -22.28 4.24 -0.55
N ILE A 45 -21.65 3.11 -0.23
CA ILE A 45 -22.17 2.12 0.73
C ILE A 45 -21.87 2.57 2.15
N ALA A 46 -20.72 3.20 2.35
CA ALA A 46 -20.37 3.88 3.59
C ALA A 46 -19.40 5.01 3.32
N ASP A 47 -19.72 6.20 3.82
CA ASP A 47 -18.85 7.38 3.75
C ASP A 47 -17.69 7.30 4.75
N THR A 48 -17.86 6.58 5.86
CA THR A 48 -16.82 6.33 6.85
C THR A 48 -17.09 5.01 7.59
N ILE A 49 -16.18 4.06 7.42
CA ILE A 49 -16.06 2.87 8.27
C ILE A 49 -14.73 2.97 9.02
N THR A 50 -14.77 2.74 10.33
CA THR A 50 -13.58 2.63 11.17
C THR A 50 -13.38 1.19 11.58
N TYR A 51 -12.21 0.61 11.31
CA TYR A 51 -11.90 -0.76 11.72
C TYR A 51 -10.40 -0.99 11.89
N ASP A 52 -10.09 -1.98 12.70
CA ASP A 52 -8.73 -2.39 12.99
C ASP A 52 -8.31 -3.58 12.11
N VAL A 53 -7.07 -3.54 11.65
CA VAL A 53 -6.43 -4.63 10.90
C VAL A 53 -5.15 -5.03 11.62
N ILE A 54 -5.07 -6.30 12.02
CA ILE A 54 -3.83 -6.91 12.46
C ILE A 54 -2.94 -7.12 11.25
N ILE A 55 -1.73 -6.56 11.29
CA ILE A 55 -0.75 -6.63 10.20
C ILE A 55 0.49 -7.43 10.56
N LYS A 56 0.64 -7.83 11.82
CA LYS A 56 1.68 -8.73 12.31
C LYS A 56 1.01 -9.85 13.09
N ASN A 57 1.34 -11.10 12.78
CA ASN A 57 0.85 -12.23 13.55
C ASN A 57 1.43 -12.20 14.97
N PRO A 58 0.60 -12.04 16.03
CA PRO A 58 1.10 -12.01 17.39
C PRO A 58 1.27 -13.40 18.01
N VAL A 59 0.65 -14.44 17.42
CA VAL A 59 0.62 -15.80 17.95
C VAL A 59 1.21 -16.74 16.92
N LYS A 60 2.35 -17.36 17.23
CA LYS A 60 3.11 -18.17 16.27
C LYS A 60 2.30 -19.35 15.73
N GLU A 61 1.39 -19.89 16.52
CA GLU A 61 0.54 -21.04 16.20
C GLU A 61 -0.70 -20.65 15.37
N ASP A 62 -0.98 -19.35 15.22
CA ASP A 62 -2.09 -18.86 14.41
C ASP A 62 -1.73 -18.89 12.91
N VAL A 63 -1.92 -20.06 12.32
CA VAL A 63 -1.72 -20.31 10.89
C VAL A 63 -2.67 -19.51 9.99
N TRP A 64 -3.83 -19.09 10.52
CA TRP A 64 -4.82 -18.34 9.74
C TRP A 64 -4.38 -16.90 9.54
N THR A 65 -3.96 -16.22 10.62
CA THR A 65 -3.41 -14.87 10.55
C THR A 65 -2.15 -14.84 9.69
N GLU A 66 -1.27 -15.85 9.82
CA GLU A 66 -0.10 -15.97 8.95
C GLU A 66 -0.49 -16.09 7.47
N SER A 67 -1.48 -16.92 7.14
CA SER A 67 -1.97 -17.08 5.77
C SER A 67 -2.58 -15.78 5.21
N CYS A 68 -3.33 -15.04 6.03
CA CYS A 68 -3.89 -13.73 5.66
C CYS A 68 -2.80 -12.70 5.34
N LEU A 69 -1.66 -12.79 6.03
CA LEU A 69 -0.58 -11.79 5.96
C LEU A 69 0.60 -12.19 5.07
N LYS A 70 0.64 -13.42 4.53
CA LYS A 70 1.79 -13.98 3.78
C LYS A 70 2.33 -13.14 2.62
N HIS A 71 1.52 -12.25 2.06
CA HIS A 71 1.90 -11.37 0.95
C HIS A 71 2.04 -9.89 1.36
N LEU A 72 1.79 -9.57 2.62
CA LEU A 72 1.95 -8.22 3.13
C LEU A 72 3.44 -7.90 3.30
N LYS A 73 3.94 -6.94 2.53
CA LYS A 73 5.27 -6.36 2.70
C LYS A 73 5.26 -5.32 3.84
N ARG A 74 4.98 -5.79 5.06
CA ARG A 74 4.74 -4.95 6.25
C ARG A 74 5.84 -3.92 6.48
N ASP A 75 7.09 -4.36 6.52
CA ASP A 75 8.23 -3.48 6.77
C ASP A 75 8.34 -2.40 5.68
N ARG A 76 8.20 -2.79 4.40
CA ARG A 76 8.22 -1.82 3.29
C ARG A 76 7.09 -0.80 3.38
N LEU A 77 5.88 -1.20 3.78
CA LEU A 77 4.77 -0.28 3.98
C LEU A 77 5.13 0.78 5.03
N ILE A 78 5.65 0.35 6.18
CA ILE A 78 6.04 1.25 7.28
C ILE A 78 7.19 2.17 6.83
N ASP A 79 8.21 1.61 6.18
CA ASP A 79 9.38 2.37 5.71
C ASP A 79 8.97 3.47 4.73
N VAL A 80 8.11 3.17 3.74
CA VAL A 80 7.63 4.18 2.79
C VAL A 80 6.87 5.30 3.50
N ILE A 81 6.03 4.99 4.48
CA ILE A 81 5.31 6.01 5.25
C ILE A 81 6.29 6.90 6.01
N LEU A 82 7.26 6.31 6.72
CA LEU A 82 8.25 7.06 7.49
C LEU A 82 9.17 7.90 6.61
N GLU A 83 9.61 7.36 5.45
CA GLU A 83 10.34 8.09 4.42
C GLU A 83 9.57 9.35 4.02
N LYS A 84 8.27 9.21 3.69
CA LYS A 84 7.43 10.33 3.26
C LYS A 84 7.13 11.33 4.37
N VAL A 85 7.01 10.88 5.61
CA VAL A 85 6.92 11.76 6.78
C VAL A 85 8.21 12.55 6.99
N LYS A 86 9.37 11.90 6.90
CA LYS A 86 10.68 12.53 7.02
C LYS A 86 10.94 13.56 5.92
N GLU A 87 10.52 13.26 4.69
CA GLU A 87 10.58 14.18 3.54
C GLU A 87 9.58 15.35 3.64
N GLY A 88 8.59 15.27 4.54
CA GLY A 88 7.53 16.28 4.67
C GLY A 88 6.43 16.20 3.60
N THR A 89 6.38 15.11 2.82
CA THR A 89 5.31 14.88 1.83
C THR A 89 4.05 14.27 2.45
N LEU A 90 4.21 13.55 3.56
CA LEU A 90 3.14 13.16 4.48
C LEU A 90 3.35 13.84 5.83
N THR A 91 2.26 14.14 6.52
CA THR A 91 2.31 14.65 7.89
C THR A 91 1.82 13.57 8.84
N ALA A 92 2.63 13.26 9.85
CA ALA A 92 2.21 12.45 10.98
C ALA A 92 1.62 13.34 12.07
N TYR A 93 0.59 12.83 12.74
CA TYR A 93 -0.13 13.54 13.78
C TYR A 93 -0.19 12.70 15.05
N ASP A 94 -0.23 13.38 16.18
CA ASP A 94 -0.69 12.79 17.42
C ASP A 94 -2.13 12.30 17.23
N TYR A 95 -2.41 11.05 17.58
CA TYR A 95 -3.67 10.40 17.20
C TYR A 95 -4.87 10.95 17.97
N GLU A 96 -4.65 11.54 19.15
CA GLU A 96 -5.67 12.07 20.04
C GLU A 96 -5.87 13.58 19.82
N THR A 97 -4.79 14.36 19.87
CA THR A 97 -4.84 15.83 19.78
C THR A 97 -4.81 16.35 18.34
N LEU A 98 -4.50 15.49 17.36
CA LEU A 98 -4.34 15.83 15.94
C LEU A 98 -3.29 16.92 15.68
N ARG A 99 -2.38 17.15 16.63
CA ARG A 99 -1.25 18.06 16.43
C ARG A 99 -0.19 17.39 15.55
N PRO A 100 0.41 18.11 14.60
CA PRO A 100 1.52 17.56 13.81
C PRO A 100 2.68 17.13 14.70
N LEU A 101 3.25 15.97 14.42
CA LEU A 101 4.45 15.46 15.07
C LEU A 101 5.69 15.83 14.25
N SER A 102 6.75 16.24 14.93
CA SER A 102 8.06 16.40 14.32
C SER A 102 8.71 15.05 14.00
N TRP A 103 9.65 15.03 13.05
CA TRP A 103 10.42 13.81 12.76
C TRP A 103 11.11 13.26 14.02
N THR A 104 11.68 14.11 14.87
CA THR A 104 12.35 13.68 16.12
C THR A 104 11.38 12.94 17.06
N GLN A 105 10.14 13.39 17.17
CA GLN A 105 9.11 12.70 17.97
C GLN A 105 8.69 11.36 17.36
N ILE A 106 8.66 11.24 16.03
CA ILE A 106 8.36 9.97 15.36
C ILE A 106 9.52 8.99 15.47
N ASP A 107 10.76 9.49 15.36
CA ASP A 107 11.96 8.65 15.41
C ASP A 107 12.20 8.09 16.81
N SER A 108 11.94 8.86 17.87
CA SER A 108 12.07 8.38 19.26
C SER A 108 11.10 7.24 19.59
N MET A 109 9.98 7.09 18.88
CA MET A 109 9.07 5.94 19.07
C MET A 109 9.73 4.59 18.74
N LYS A 110 10.84 4.58 17.98
CA LYS A 110 11.58 3.37 17.64
C LYS A 110 12.48 2.87 18.77
N GLU A 111 12.82 3.72 19.74
CA GLU A 111 13.76 3.41 20.82
C GLU A 111 13.27 2.23 21.67
N ALA A 112 11.95 2.09 21.82
CA ALA A 112 11.33 0.97 22.53
C ALA A 112 11.55 -0.39 21.84
N ASN A 113 12.07 -0.43 20.62
CA ASN A 113 12.19 -1.65 19.83
C ASN A 113 13.47 -1.71 18.98
N ASN A 114 14.64 -1.66 19.63
CA ASN A 114 15.95 -1.78 19.00
C ASN A 114 16.12 -0.84 17.79
N ASN A 115 15.62 0.40 17.91
CA ASN A 115 15.62 1.43 16.86
C ASN A 115 14.90 1.04 15.57
N LYS A 116 13.97 0.07 15.63
CA LYS A 116 13.07 -0.27 14.53
C LYS A 116 11.64 0.16 14.86
N MET A 117 10.97 0.80 13.90
CA MET A 117 9.54 1.03 14.02
C MET A 117 8.81 -0.30 13.83
N VAL A 118 8.08 -0.73 14.86
CA VAL A 118 7.26 -1.93 14.77
C VAL A 118 5.80 -1.54 14.89
N VAL A 119 5.06 -1.89 13.85
CA VAL A 119 3.61 -1.74 13.80
C VAL A 119 3.02 -3.13 13.61
N GLY A 120 2.09 -3.50 14.48
CA GLY A 120 1.35 -4.76 14.41
C GLY A 120 -0.13 -4.60 14.16
N LYS A 121 -0.66 -3.37 14.28
CA LYS A 121 -2.05 -3.05 13.98
C LYS A 121 -2.18 -1.70 13.30
N ILE A 122 -3.11 -1.58 12.37
CA ILE A 122 -3.53 -0.30 11.79
C ILE A 122 -5.03 -0.15 11.97
N GLN A 123 -5.48 0.99 12.50
CA GLN A 123 -6.87 1.38 12.44
C GLN A 123 -7.10 2.26 11.22
N PHE A 124 -7.94 1.81 10.30
CA PHE A 124 -8.30 2.58 9.11
C PHE A 124 -9.61 3.33 9.31
N LYS A 125 -9.70 4.51 8.71
CA LYS A 125 -10.97 5.17 8.37
C LYS A 125 -11.09 5.19 6.86
N GLU A 126 -12.13 4.57 6.32
CA GLU A 126 -12.28 4.39 4.87
C GLU A 126 -13.69 4.71 4.37
N LEU A 127 -13.77 5.18 3.13
CA LEU A 127 -14.99 5.21 2.33
C LEU A 127 -15.07 3.95 1.49
N TRP A 128 -16.26 3.37 1.41
CA TRP A 128 -16.59 2.17 0.67
C TRP A 128 -17.66 2.51 -0.37
N ALA A 129 -17.36 2.22 -1.63
CA ALA A 129 -18.26 2.52 -2.74
C ALA A 129 -18.36 1.34 -3.71
N PHE A 130 -19.55 1.17 -4.27
CA PHE A 130 -19.86 0.14 -5.23
C PHE A 130 -20.26 0.76 -6.57
N ASP A 131 -19.59 0.35 -7.64
CA ASP A 131 -19.96 0.69 -9.00
C ASP A 131 -20.93 -0.39 -9.50
N LYS A 132 -22.20 -0.01 -9.68
CA LYS A 132 -23.28 -0.92 -10.11
C LYS A 132 -23.12 -1.35 -11.57
N ASP A 133 -22.49 -0.54 -12.40
CA ASP A 133 -22.33 -0.82 -13.83
C ASP A 133 -21.19 -1.82 -14.06
N SER A 134 -20.06 -1.63 -13.36
CA SER A 134 -18.92 -2.54 -13.47
C SER A 134 -18.89 -3.67 -12.45
N MET A 135 -19.82 -3.66 -11.48
CA MET A 135 -19.90 -4.60 -10.35
C MET A 135 -18.59 -4.65 -9.54
N ARG A 136 -17.96 -3.49 -9.33
CA ARG A 136 -16.68 -3.37 -8.62
C ARG A 136 -16.84 -2.64 -7.31
N MET A 137 -16.13 -3.14 -6.30
CA MET A 137 -16.02 -2.50 -5.00
C MET A 137 -14.73 -1.69 -4.91
N TYR A 138 -14.84 -0.49 -4.32
CA TYR A 138 -13.72 0.40 -4.10
C TYR A 138 -13.66 0.83 -2.64
N LYS A 139 -12.43 0.98 -2.16
CA LYS A 139 -12.13 1.52 -0.83
C LYS A 139 -11.17 2.69 -0.98
N LYS A 140 -11.47 3.81 -0.31
CA LYS A 140 -10.55 4.95 -0.16
C LYS A 140 -10.19 5.09 1.30
N VAL A 141 -8.90 5.07 1.61
CA VAL A 141 -8.39 5.33 2.97
C VAL A 141 -8.33 6.84 3.20
N HIS A 142 -9.05 7.35 4.19
CA HIS A 142 -8.95 8.75 4.63
C HIS A 142 -7.83 8.94 5.64
N SER A 143 -7.72 8.01 6.59
CA SER A 143 -6.67 8.06 7.60
C SER A 143 -6.33 6.69 8.15
N ALA A 144 -5.11 6.54 8.66
CA ALA A 144 -4.65 5.36 9.36
C ALA A 144 -3.98 5.74 10.67
N ILE A 145 -4.31 5.04 11.75
CA ILE A 145 -3.58 5.08 13.02
C ILE A 145 -2.71 3.83 13.09
N PHE A 146 -1.39 4.03 13.16
CA PHE A 146 -0.42 2.96 13.26
C PHE A 146 -0.19 2.66 14.74
N GLY A 147 -0.22 1.39 15.13
CA GLY A 147 -0.01 0.96 16.49
C GLY A 147 0.75 -0.35 16.61
N TYR A 148 1.24 -0.62 17.81
CA TYR A 148 2.00 -1.80 18.16
C TYR A 148 1.35 -2.55 19.30
N GLU A 149 1.50 -3.85 19.28
CA GLU A 149 1.07 -4.72 20.36
C GLU A 149 2.01 -4.61 21.57
N THR A 150 1.42 -4.72 22.75
CA THR A 150 2.10 -4.83 24.03
C THR A 150 1.83 -6.22 24.58
N TYR A 151 2.80 -6.76 25.32
CA TYR A 151 2.74 -8.13 25.81
C TYR A 151 2.65 -8.17 27.34
N ASN A 152 2.05 -9.22 27.89
CA ASN A 152 2.16 -9.57 29.31
C ASN A 152 3.47 -10.33 29.58
N ASP A 153 3.70 -10.70 30.84
CA ASP A 153 4.91 -11.43 31.25
C ASP A 153 5.00 -12.84 30.64
N ASP A 154 3.87 -13.41 30.22
CA ASP A 154 3.77 -14.70 29.53
C ASP A 154 4.00 -14.60 28.02
N GLY A 155 4.21 -13.39 27.47
CA GLY A 155 4.43 -13.16 26.05
C GLY A 155 3.17 -13.14 25.19
N GLU A 156 1.98 -13.06 25.79
CA GLU A 156 0.70 -12.92 25.10
C GLU A 156 0.36 -11.44 24.87
N VAL A 157 -0.38 -11.14 23.79
CA VAL A 157 -0.81 -9.77 23.51
C VAL A 157 -1.83 -9.31 24.55
N ARG A 158 -1.46 -8.24 25.27
CA ARG A 158 -2.29 -7.61 26.28
C ARG A 158 -3.13 -6.46 25.71
N SER A 159 -2.53 -5.62 24.89
CA SER A 159 -3.20 -4.44 24.31
C SER A 159 -2.44 -3.91 23.09
N TYR A 160 -3.04 -2.95 22.38
CA TYR A 160 -2.37 -2.21 21.31
C TYR A 160 -2.26 -0.74 21.69
N LYS A 161 -1.06 -0.17 21.56
CA LYS A 161 -0.80 1.26 21.75
C LYS A 161 -0.67 1.96 20.41
N ALA A 162 -1.34 3.10 20.26
CA ALA A 162 -1.20 3.94 19.08
C ALA A 162 0.14 4.69 19.11
N LEU A 163 0.71 4.88 17.91
CA LEU A 163 1.96 5.61 17.70
C LEU A 163 1.65 6.99 17.11
N PHE A 164 1.14 6.99 15.89
CA PHE A 164 0.82 8.21 15.16
C PHE A 164 -0.31 7.94 14.16
N ARG A 165 -0.92 9.03 13.72
CA ARG A 165 -1.95 9.06 12.68
C ARG A 165 -1.40 9.67 11.40
N ILE A 166 -1.75 9.08 10.26
CA ILE A 166 -1.59 9.67 8.93
C ILE A 166 -2.96 10.01 8.37
N ASN A 167 -3.11 11.21 7.82
CA ASN A 167 -4.25 11.58 6.98
C ASN A 167 -3.80 11.55 5.52
N PHE A 168 -4.47 10.74 4.70
CA PHE A 168 -4.17 10.60 3.28
C PHE A 168 -5.01 11.60 2.46
N LYS A 169 -4.46 12.07 1.35
CA LYS A 169 -5.14 12.99 0.41
C LYS A 169 -5.83 12.16 -0.68
#